data_AF-A0A6G9I9N4-F1
#
_entry.id   AF-A0A6G9I9N4-F1
#
_cell.length_a   1.000
_cell.length_b   1.000
_cell.length_c   1.000
_cell.angle_alpha   90.00
_cell.angle_beta   90.00
_cell.angle_gamma   90.00
#
_symmetry.space_group_name_H-M   'P 1'
#
loop_
_entity.id
_entity.type
_entity.pdbx_description
1 polymer ?
#
loop_
_entity_poly.entity_id
_entity_poly.type
_entity_poly.pdbx_seq_one_letter_code
_entity_poly.pdbx_strand_id
1 'polypeptide(L)'
;MSSYRLDKQLAQQIVDRTMNIINCNINVMNAKGRIIGSGDHERIGELHEGALLALSQKRVVMIDDAMAKSLYGVKPGVNLPLQQDGEIVGVIGLTGDPSGLKQVGELVCMSAEMMMEQARLLNEVAQDSRLREELVLSMIKTEELSANLIEWAQRLGIDLSLPRVAVVVDVDSGQLGVETAMKELHQLQNFLAMPDRSNLVAIQSLTSLVVIIPALNNFGRWELEEHKSRLNKLVAQAQEFSSLKIRTALGNYFPGESDNIVKSYQTALATMVVGKQRMPESRNYYYQDLVLPVLLDSLSSGWQASELLNPLKKLKLMDTHDVLIKTLRVWFKYNVHMNETSKALYIHRNTLEYRLNKISTLTGLNLELFDDRLRLYIALQLDAS
;
A
#
# COMPACT_ATOMS: atom_id res chain seq x y z
N MET A 1 24.87 -8.33 -9.85
CA MET A 1 24.19 -7.31 -10.70
C MET A 1 23.67 -8.02 -11.93
N SER A 2 22.36 -8.21 -12.03
CA SER A 2 21.75 -8.81 -13.21
C SER A 2 21.83 -7.81 -14.37
N SER A 3 22.60 -8.12 -15.40
CA SER A 3 22.60 -7.40 -16.68
C SER A 3 21.14 -7.25 -17.15
N TYR A 4 20.65 -6.01 -17.20
CA TYR A 4 19.36 -5.71 -17.77
C TYR A 4 19.44 -6.04 -19.26
N ARG A 5 18.82 -7.16 -19.66
CA ARG A 5 18.89 -7.63 -21.05
C ARG A 5 17.92 -6.81 -21.89
N LEU A 6 18.43 -6.30 -23.02
CA LEU A 6 17.62 -5.77 -24.10
C LEU A 6 16.57 -6.82 -24.52
N ASP A 7 15.31 -6.58 -24.16
CA ASP A 7 14.19 -7.44 -24.50
C ASP A 7 13.53 -7.02 -25.83
N LYS A 8 12.65 -7.87 -26.34
CA LYS A 8 11.97 -7.63 -27.63
C LYS A 8 11.06 -6.41 -27.59
N GLN A 9 10.43 -6.14 -26.44
CA GLN A 9 9.45 -5.05 -26.32
C GLN A 9 10.16 -3.69 -26.37
N LEU A 10 11.24 -3.54 -25.61
CA LEU A 10 12.08 -2.35 -25.62
C LEU A 10 12.76 -2.16 -26.98
N ALA A 11 13.26 -3.23 -27.60
CA ALA A 11 13.86 -3.18 -28.93
C ALA A 11 12.86 -2.68 -29.99
N GLN A 12 11.62 -3.17 -29.97
CA GLN A 12 10.59 -2.69 -30.89
C GLN A 12 10.19 -1.23 -30.60
N GLN A 13 10.10 -0.83 -29.32
CA GLN A 13 9.85 0.57 -28.96
C GLN A 13 10.93 1.53 -29.46
N ILE A 14 12.21 1.11 -29.40
CA ILE A 14 13.34 1.87 -29.97
C ILE A 14 13.12 2.04 -31.48
N VAL A 15 12.79 0.96 -32.20
CA VAL A 15 12.52 1.01 -33.64
C VAL A 15 11.38 1.95 -33.96
N ASP A 16 10.21 1.76 -33.34
CA ASP A 16 9.00 2.52 -33.65
C ASP A 16 9.19 4.02 -33.37
N ARG A 17 9.77 4.37 -32.22
CA ARG A 17 10.07 5.78 -31.89
C ARG A 17 11.06 6.40 -32.86
N THR A 18 12.07 5.65 -33.28
CA THR A 18 13.11 6.19 -34.13
C THR A 18 12.66 6.33 -35.59
N MET A 19 11.90 5.36 -36.12
CA MET A 19 11.34 5.45 -37.48
C MET A 19 10.32 6.59 -37.64
N ASN A 20 9.64 6.98 -36.56
CA ASN A 20 8.78 8.17 -36.59
C ASN A 20 9.56 9.49 -36.79
N ILE A 21 10.86 9.49 -36.51
CA ILE A 21 11.73 10.66 -36.63
C ILE A 21 12.55 10.59 -37.92
N ILE A 22 12.93 9.38 -38.34
CA ILE A 22 13.91 9.15 -39.41
C ILE A 22 13.28 8.30 -40.50
N ASN A 23 13.36 8.78 -41.75
CA ASN A 23 12.79 8.09 -42.91
C ASN A 23 13.71 6.96 -43.43
N CYS A 24 14.06 6.00 -42.56
CA CYS A 24 14.82 4.81 -42.91
C CYS A 24 14.36 3.61 -42.08
N ASN A 25 14.53 2.41 -42.61
CA ASN A 25 14.19 1.19 -41.88
C ASN A 25 15.27 0.86 -40.84
N ILE A 26 14.85 0.62 -39.61
CA ILE A 26 15.72 0.36 -38.47
C ILE A 26 15.49 -1.06 -37.96
N ASN A 27 16.59 -1.73 -37.62
CA ASN A 27 16.60 -3.03 -36.98
C ASN A 27 17.40 -2.95 -35.68
N VAL A 28 16.93 -3.62 -34.64
CA VAL A 28 17.65 -3.81 -33.38
C VAL A 28 17.94 -5.29 -33.21
N MET A 29 19.21 -5.63 -32.99
CA MET A 29 19.70 -7.00 -32.87
C MET A 29 20.24 -7.25 -31.46
N ASN A 30 20.03 -8.45 -30.93
CA ASN A 30 20.62 -8.87 -29.65
C ASN A 30 22.12 -9.20 -29.79
N ALA A 31 22.78 -9.49 -28.65
CA ALA A 31 24.19 -9.92 -28.60
C ALA A 31 24.52 -11.22 -29.37
N LYS A 32 23.52 -11.91 -29.95
CA LYS A 32 23.71 -13.08 -30.84
C LYS A 32 23.48 -12.74 -32.32
N GLY A 33 23.33 -11.46 -32.66
CA GLY A 33 23.08 -10.99 -34.03
C GLY A 33 21.69 -11.33 -34.57
N ARG A 34 20.73 -11.72 -33.72
CA ARG A 34 19.33 -11.94 -34.14
C ARG A 34 18.53 -10.67 -34.00
N ILE A 35 17.73 -10.36 -35.01
CA ILE A 35 16.80 -9.22 -35.02
C ILE A 35 15.71 -9.46 -33.97
N ILE A 36 15.57 -8.52 -33.04
CA ILE A 36 14.58 -8.57 -31.95
C ILE A 36 13.59 -7.40 -31.98
N GLY A 37 13.86 -6.38 -32.80
CA GLY A 37 12.93 -5.33 -33.19
C GLY A 37 13.24 -4.88 -34.62
N SER A 38 12.23 -4.56 -35.41
CA SER A 38 12.41 -4.19 -36.83
C SER A 38 11.22 -3.38 -37.34
N GLY A 39 11.48 -2.43 -38.23
CA GLY A 39 10.39 -1.76 -38.97
C GLY A 39 9.69 -2.69 -39.95
N ASP A 40 10.42 -3.70 -40.41
CA ASP A 40 9.94 -4.80 -41.24
C ASP A 40 9.70 -6.04 -40.36
N HIS A 41 8.44 -6.29 -40.01
CA HIS A 41 8.06 -7.30 -39.01
C HIS A 41 8.42 -8.73 -39.45
N GLU A 42 8.49 -9.00 -40.76
CA GLU A 42 8.84 -10.34 -41.28
C GLU A 42 10.29 -10.72 -40.94
N ARG A 43 11.16 -9.73 -40.71
CA ARG A 43 12.58 -9.95 -40.40
C ARG A 43 12.84 -10.28 -38.94
N ILE A 44 11.84 -10.15 -38.06
CA ILE A 44 12.03 -10.40 -36.63
C ILE A 44 12.38 -11.87 -36.41
N GLY A 45 13.49 -12.12 -35.70
CA GLY A 45 14.01 -13.46 -35.43
C GLY A 45 15.09 -13.93 -36.39
N GLU A 46 15.24 -13.29 -37.55
CA GLU A 46 16.30 -13.58 -38.53
C GLU A 46 17.68 -13.24 -37.96
N LEU A 47 18.69 -13.96 -38.47
CA LEU A 47 20.09 -13.65 -38.20
C LEU A 47 20.56 -12.56 -39.16
N HIS A 48 21.26 -11.55 -38.65
CA HIS A 48 21.80 -10.46 -39.45
C HIS A 48 23.34 -10.47 -39.40
N GLU A 49 23.99 -10.93 -40.46
CA GLU A 49 25.46 -11.09 -40.48
C GLU A 49 26.21 -9.77 -40.32
N GLY A 50 25.65 -8.66 -40.81
CA GLY A 50 26.18 -7.31 -40.58
C GLY A 50 26.26 -6.93 -39.10
N ALA A 51 25.37 -7.50 -38.27
CA ALA A 51 25.40 -7.28 -36.83
C ALA A 51 26.50 -8.11 -36.16
N LEU A 52 26.72 -9.34 -36.62
CA LEU A 52 27.81 -10.19 -36.13
C LEU A 52 29.18 -9.57 -36.41
N LEU A 53 29.34 -8.90 -37.56
CA LEU A 53 30.53 -8.13 -37.87
C LEU A 53 30.72 -6.95 -36.90
N ALA A 54 29.66 -6.19 -36.61
CA ALA A 54 29.73 -5.08 -35.65
C ALA A 54 30.04 -5.55 -34.22
N LEU A 55 29.41 -6.65 -33.77
CA LEU A 55 29.66 -7.28 -32.47
C LEU A 55 31.09 -7.78 -32.34
N SER A 56 31.60 -8.50 -33.33
CA SER A 56 32.95 -9.09 -33.31
C SER A 56 34.04 -8.03 -33.39
N GLN A 57 33.87 -7.00 -34.22
CA GLN A 57 34.85 -5.94 -34.42
C GLN A 57 34.73 -4.80 -33.40
N LYS A 58 33.67 -4.79 -32.58
CA LYS A 58 33.38 -3.74 -31.58
C LYS A 58 33.43 -2.32 -32.14
N ARG A 59 32.97 -2.14 -33.38
CA ARG A 59 32.98 -0.85 -34.08
C ARG A 59 31.81 -0.74 -35.04
N VAL A 60 31.57 0.48 -35.52
CA VAL A 60 30.60 0.75 -36.59
C VAL A 60 31.04 0.03 -37.87
N VAL A 61 30.12 -0.72 -38.47
CA VAL A 61 30.32 -1.43 -39.74
C VAL A 61 29.41 -0.82 -40.80
N MET A 62 30.03 -0.31 -41.86
CA MET A 62 29.34 0.20 -43.04
C MET A 62 29.28 -0.91 -44.09
N ILE A 63 28.10 -1.14 -44.66
CA ILE A 63 27.86 -2.21 -45.62
C ILE A 63 27.35 -1.57 -46.91
N ASP A 64 28.14 -1.64 -47.97
CA ASP A 64 27.76 -1.20 -49.31
C ASP A 64 27.03 -2.33 -50.08
N ASP A 65 26.57 -2.02 -51.30
CA ASP A 65 25.87 -2.98 -52.18
C ASP A 65 26.71 -4.21 -52.54
N ALA A 66 28.03 -4.07 -52.65
CA ALA A 66 28.90 -5.20 -52.99
C ALA A 66 29.00 -6.18 -51.82
N MET A 67 29.20 -5.65 -50.60
CA MET A 67 29.28 -6.42 -49.37
C MET A 67 27.93 -7.04 -49.01
N ALA A 68 26.82 -6.31 -49.19
CA ALA A 68 25.47 -6.82 -48.92
C ALA A 68 25.14 -8.09 -49.72
N LYS A 69 25.63 -8.22 -50.97
CA LYS A 69 25.43 -9.44 -51.80
C LYS A 69 26.18 -10.67 -51.28
N SER A 70 27.20 -10.48 -50.46
CA SER A 70 28.03 -11.56 -49.90
C SER A 70 27.60 -11.99 -48.50
N LEU A 71 26.63 -11.30 -47.89
CA LEU A 71 26.20 -11.50 -46.51
C LEU A 71 24.72 -11.92 -46.45
N TYR A 72 24.41 -12.86 -45.56
CA TYR A 72 23.05 -13.36 -45.37
C TYR A 72 22.18 -12.41 -44.55
N GLY A 73 20.99 -12.08 -45.07
CA GLY A 73 20.00 -11.26 -44.37
C GLY A 73 20.40 -9.79 -44.21
N VAL A 74 21.27 -9.27 -45.07
CA VAL A 74 21.82 -7.92 -44.97
C VAL A 74 21.35 -7.04 -46.13
N LYS A 75 21.00 -5.78 -45.84
CA LYS A 75 20.76 -4.72 -46.82
C LYS A 75 21.86 -3.65 -46.67
N PRO A 76 22.16 -2.84 -47.71
CA PRO A 76 23.10 -1.73 -47.59
C PRO A 76 22.71 -0.80 -46.44
N GLY A 77 23.71 -0.30 -45.71
CA GLY A 77 23.47 0.53 -44.53
C GLY A 77 24.61 0.56 -43.53
N VAL A 78 24.28 0.94 -42.29
CA VAL A 78 25.22 1.04 -41.17
C VAL A 78 24.76 0.17 -40.01
N ASN A 79 25.70 -0.51 -39.36
CA ASN A 79 25.48 -1.30 -38.16
C ASN A 79 26.34 -0.74 -37.02
N LEU A 80 25.71 -0.28 -35.95
CA LEU A 80 26.36 0.36 -34.80
C LEU A 80 26.23 -0.54 -33.57
N PRO A 81 27.33 -0.87 -32.87
CA PRO A 81 27.26 -1.57 -31.60
C PRO A 81 26.51 -0.75 -30.55
N LEU A 82 25.57 -1.39 -29.85
CA LEU A 82 24.79 -0.78 -28.78
C LEU A 82 25.43 -1.12 -27.44
N GLN A 83 25.71 -0.12 -26.60
CA GLN A 83 26.44 -0.29 -25.34
C GLN A 83 25.58 0.00 -24.12
N GLN A 84 25.83 -0.74 -23.04
CA GLN A 84 25.31 -0.46 -21.71
C GLN A 84 26.40 -0.80 -20.68
N ASP A 85 26.69 0.13 -19.77
CA ASP A 85 27.78 0.01 -18.78
C ASP A 85 29.16 -0.35 -19.39
N GLY A 86 29.43 0.10 -20.63
CA GLY A 86 30.67 -0.20 -21.36
C GLY A 86 30.72 -1.59 -22.00
N GLU A 87 29.67 -2.40 -21.88
CA GLU A 87 29.54 -3.69 -22.56
C GLU A 87 28.60 -3.59 -23.77
N ILE A 88 28.94 -4.31 -24.86
CA ILE A 88 28.09 -4.36 -26.05
C ILE A 88 26.95 -5.36 -25.81
N VAL A 89 25.73 -4.86 -25.80
CA VAL A 89 24.50 -5.63 -25.51
C VAL A 89 23.68 -5.96 -26.76
N GLY A 90 23.98 -5.28 -27.88
CA GLY A 90 23.28 -5.48 -29.14
C GLY A 90 23.87 -4.65 -30.28
N VAL A 91 23.11 -4.52 -31.37
CA VAL A 91 23.47 -3.71 -32.54
C VAL A 91 22.23 -3.00 -33.06
N ILE A 92 22.39 -1.78 -33.56
CA ILE A 92 21.38 -1.09 -34.36
C ILE A 92 21.81 -1.06 -35.82
N GLY A 93 20.95 -1.54 -36.70
CA GLY A 93 21.12 -1.48 -38.15
C GLY A 93 20.19 -0.45 -38.77
N LEU A 94 20.73 0.48 -39.56
CA LEU A 94 19.96 1.41 -40.38
C LEU A 94 20.15 1.01 -41.84
N THR A 95 19.05 0.89 -42.59
CA THR A 95 19.07 0.53 -44.01
C THR A 95 19.10 1.78 -44.89
N GLY A 96 20.00 1.83 -45.88
CA GLY A 96 20.12 2.92 -46.86
C GLY A 96 21.57 3.17 -47.28
N ASP A 97 21.88 4.34 -47.85
CA ASP A 97 23.24 4.71 -48.26
C ASP A 97 24.15 4.91 -47.03
N PRO A 98 25.21 4.09 -46.85
CA PRO A 98 26.11 4.18 -45.70
C PRO A 98 26.77 5.56 -45.52
N SER A 99 27.01 6.28 -46.62
CA SER A 99 27.73 7.56 -46.65
C SER A 99 27.03 8.65 -45.85
N GLY A 100 25.69 8.69 -45.91
CA GLY A 100 24.84 9.65 -45.21
C GLY A 100 24.29 9.16 -43.87
N LEU A 101 24.33 7.84 -43.62
CA LEU A 101 23.68 7.24 -42.46
C LEU A 101 24.54 7.18 -41.20
N LYS A 102 25.86 7.38 -41.28
CA LYS A 102 26.73 7.23 -40.10
C LYS A 102 26.35 8.15 -38.94
N GLN A 103 26.25 9.47 -39.20
CA GLN A 103 25.93 10.46 -38.17
C GLN A 103 24.52 10.26 -37.60
N VAL A 104 23.57 9.95 -38.48
CA VAL A 104 22.19 9.63 -38.10
C VAL A 104 22.15 8.37 -37.23
N GLY A 105 22.88 7.33 -37.63
CA GLY A 105 23.00 6.08 -36.87
C GLY A 105 23.63 6.27 -35.49
N GLU A 106 24.63 7.14 -35.36
CA GLU A 106 25.23 7.49 -34.06
C GLU A 106 24.19 8.17 -33.15
N LEU A 107 23.36 9.08 -33.68
CA LEU A 107 22.25 9.70 -32.92
C LEU A 107 21.19 8.68 -32.49
N VAL A 108 20.83 7.75 -33.37
CA VAL A 108 19.90 6.65 -33.04
C VAL A 108 20.48 5.77 -31.94
N CYS A 109 21.77 5.45 -32.02
CA CYS A 109 22.46 4.64 -31.04
C CYS A 109 22.42 5.31 -29.67
N MET A 110 22.81 6.59 -29.56
CA MET A 110 22.72 7.35 -28.30
C MET A 110 21.29 7.40 -27.74
N SER A 111 20.28 7.61 -28.60
CA SER A 111 18.88 7.62 -28.17
C SER A 111 18.43 6.27 -27.62
N ALA A 112 18.81 5.18 -28.28
CA ALA A 112 18.51 3.83 -27.84
C ALA A 112 19.20 3.47 -26.52
N GLU A 113 20.49 3.81 -26.37
CA GLU A 113 21.24 3.62 -25.13
C GLU A 113 20.57 4.39 -23.97
N MET A 114 20.15 5.63 -24.21
CA MET A 114 19.42 6.42 -23.23
C MET A 114 18.06 5.79 -22.86
N MET A 115 17.30 5.28 -23.83
CA MET A 115 16.03 4.58 -23.57
C MET A 115 16.24 3.31 -22.74
N MET A 116 17.31 2.57 -23.00
CA MET A 116 17.66 1.38 -22.22
C MET A 116 18.04 1.72 -20.79
N GLU A 117 18.82 2.78 -20.60
CA GLU A 117 19.21 3.23 -19.27
C GLU A 117 18.00 3.74 -18.48
N GLN A 118 17.10 4.49 -19.12
CA GLN A 118 15.84 4.91 -18.51
C GLN A 118 14.99 3.71 -18.06
N ALA A 119 14.86 2.69 -18.91
CA ALA A 119 14.10 1.48 -18.59
C ALA A 119 14.72 0.71 -17.41
N ARG A 120 16.06 0.66 -17.31
CA ARG A 120 16.77 0.06 -16.17
C ARG A 120 16.47 0.81 -14.87
N LEU A 121 16.63 2.13 -14.86
CA LEU A 121 16.39 2.97 -13.69
C LEU A 121 14.94 2.87 -13.20
N LEU A 122 13.96 2.87 -14.11
CA LEU A 122 12.54 2.68 -13.76
C LEU A 122 12.27 1.31 -13.13
N ASN A 123 12.91 0.25 -13.65
CA ASN A 123 12.76 -1.09 -13.10
C ASN A 123 13.38 -1.22 -11.70
N GLU A 124 14.52 -0.57 -11.45
CA GLU A 124 15.14 -0.54 -10.12
C GLU A 124 14.22 0.13 -9.09
N VAL A 125 13.68 1.31 -9.42
CA VAL A 125 12.71 2.00 -8.55
C VAL A 125 11.47 1.14 -8.29
N ALA A 126 10.93 0.49 -9.33
CA ALA A 126 9.77 -0.40 -9.20
C ALA A 126 10.10 -1.67 -8.38
N GLN A 127 11.32 -2.17 -8.46
CA GLN A 127 11.77 -3.30 -7.64
C GLN A 127 11.89 -2.89 -6.18
N ASP A 128 12.55 -1.77 -5.88
CA ASP A 128 12.72 -1.29 -4.51
C ASP A 128 11.37 -0.99 -3.84
N SER A 129 10.41 -0.43 -4.59
CA SER A 129 9.04 -0.21 -4.12
C SER A 129 8.34 -1.53 -3.75
N ARG A 130 8.46 -2.56 -4.60
CA ARG A 130 7.90 -3.90 -4.34
C ARG A 130 8.53 -4.57 -3.13
N LEU A 131 9.85 -4.51 -3.00
CA LEU A 131 10.55 -5.07 -1.84
C LEU A 131 10.16 -4.37 -0.54
N ARG A 132 10.00 -3.04 -0.58
CA ARG A 132 9.52 -2.26 0.56
C ARG A 132 8.12 -2.67 0.97
N GLU A 133 7.20 -2.82 0.02
CA GLU A 133 5.83 -3.27 0.26
C GLU A 133 5.78 -4.68 0.86
N GLU A 134 6.55 -5.63 0.32
CA GLU A 134 6.65 -6.99 0.85
C GLU A 134 7.20 -7.03 2.27
N LEU A 135 8.19 -6.19 2.58
CA LEU A 135 8.72 -6.02 3.93
C LEU A 135 7.63 -5.54 4.89
N VAL A 136 6.87 -4.50 4.54
CA VAL A 136 5.76 -4.01 5.38
C VAL A 136 4.71 -5.09 5.62
N LEU A 137 4.29 -5.79 4.57
CA LEU A 137 3.30 -6.86 4.67
C LEU A 137 3.79 -8.04 5.53
N SER A 138 5.10 -8.29 5.56
CA SER A 138 5.70 -9.28 6.44
C SER A 138 5.72 -8.80 7.89
N MET A 139 6.15 -7.55 8.13
CA MET A 139 6.22 -6.94 9.48
C MET A 139 4.90 -6.94 10.25
N ILE A 140 3.76 -6.91 9.55
CA ILE A 140 2.42 -6.93 10.18
C ILE A 140 1.82 -8.33 10.35
N LYS A 141 2.41 -9.35 9.71
CA LYS A 141 1.89 -10.73 9.68
C LYS A 141 2.72 -11.71 10.50
N THR A 142 4.03 -11.52 10.55
CA THR A 142 4.98 -12.46 11.16
C THR A 142 5.67 -11.83 12.36
N GLU A 143 5.83 -12.60 13.43
CA GLU A 143 6.57 -12.18 14.63
C GLU A 143 8.08 -12.07 14.36
N GLU A 144 8.62 -12.96 13.51
CA GLU A 144 10.02 -12.97 13.12
C GLU A 144 10.18 -12.75 11.61
N LEU A 145 11.06 -11.81 11.25
CA LEU A 145 11.43 -11.56 9.87
C LEU A 145 12.51 -12.57 9.42
N SER A 146 12.36 -13.07 8.20
CA SER A 146 13.39 -13.92 7.60
C SER A 146 14.70 -13.15 7.36
N ALA A 147 15.83 -13.86 7.30
CA ALA A 147 17.15 -13.25 7.04
C ALA A 147 17.16 -12.42 5.75
N ASN A 148 16.47 -12.89 4.70
CA ASN A 148 16.35 -12.17 3.43
C ASN A 148 15.64 -10.81 3.59
N LEU A 149 14.56 -10.75 4.38
CA LEU A 149 13.83 -9.50 4.62
C LEU A 149 14.66 -8.50 5.42
N ILE A 150 15.49 -8.98 6.35
CA ILE A 150 16.43 -8.15 7.11
C ILE A 150 17.49 -7.55 6.17
N GLU A 151 18.06 -8.35 5.26
CA GLU A 151 19.00 -7.87 4.25
C GLU A 151 18.35 -6.83 3.32
N TRP A 152 17.09 -7.04 2.93
CA TRP A 152 16.35 -6.06 2.12
C TRP A 152 16.09 -4.77 2.86
N ALA A 153 15.72 -4.82 4.14
CA ALA A 153 15.56 -3.63 4.96
C ALA A 153 16.86 -2.80 5.01
N GLN A 154 18.01 -3.46 5.21
CA GLN A 154 19.32 -2.81 5.20
C GLN A 154 19.63 -2.17 3.84
N ARG A 155 19.44 -2.91 2.74
CA ARG A 155 19.63 -2.40 1.38
C ARG A 155 18.74 -1.17 1.09
N LEU A 156 17.51 -1.19 1.59
CA LEU A 156 16.54 -0.11 1.41
C LEU A 156 16.73 1.08 2.38
N GLY A 157 17.72 1.01 3.27
CA GLY A 157 17.98 2.05 4.28
C GLY A 157 16.91 2.12 5.38
N ILE A 158 16.18 1.03 5.62
CA ILE A 158 15.11 0.95 6.63
C ILE A 158 15.71 0.42 7.93
N ASP A 159 15.72 1.28 8.95
CA ASP A 159 16.09 0.89 10.30
C ASP A 159 14.92 0.16 10.98
N LEU A 160 15.10 -1.15 11.19
CA LEU A 160 14.15 -2.05 11.85
C LEU A 160 14.19 -1.91 13.39
N SER A 161 15.23 -1.27 13.95
CA SER A 161 15.33 -1.06 15.40
C SER A 161 14.47 0.12 15.90
N LEU A 162 14.06 1.01 14.99
CA LEU A 162 13.20 2.14 15.32
C LEU A 162 11.83 1.65 15.81
N PRO A 163 11.40 2.05 17.02
CA PRO A 163 10.08 1.72 17.52
C PRO A 163 8.99 2.30 16.61
N ARG A 164 8.03 1.46 16.22
CA ARG A 164 7.00 1.79 15.23
C ARG A 164 5.61 1.40 15.72
N VAL A 165 4.61 2.06 15.15
CA VAL A 165 3.18 1.81 15.39
C VAL A 165 2.46 1.73 14.05
N ALA A 166 1.46 0.86 13.96
CA ALA A 166 0.67 0.68 12.75
C ALA A 166 -0.53 1.63 12.72
N VAL A 167 -0.83 2.12 11.52
CA VAL A 167 -2.04 2.85 11.17
C VAL A 167 -2.70 2.11 10.01
N VAL A 168 -3.96 1.75 10.19
CA VAL A 168 -4.78 1.22 9.09
C VAL A 168 -5.47 2.40 8.43
N VAL A 169 -5.33 2.50 7.11
CA VAL A 169 -6.04 3.47 6.28
C VAL A 169 -7.07 2.71 5.48
N ASP A 170 -8.33 3.04 5.71
CA ASP A 170 -9.46 2.49 4.98
C ASP A 170 -9.96 3.53 3.98
N VAL A 171 -10.22 3.06 2.77
CA VAL A 171 -10.53 3.89 1.60
C VAL A 171 -11.91 3.52 1.10
N ASP A 172 -12.80 4.52 1.08
CA ASP A 172 -14.08 4.41 0.41
C ASP A 172 -13.95 4.99 -1.01
N SER A 173 -13.90 4.09 -1.99
CA SER A 173 -13.84 4.42 -3.42
C SER A 173 -15.21 4.79 -4.00
N GLY A 174 -16.29 4.70 -3.23
CA GLY A 174 -17.64 5.01 -3.71
C GLY A 174 -18.03 4.24 -4.96
N GLN A 175 -18.41 4.97 -6.02
CA GLN A 175 -18.78 4.41 -7.34
C GLN A 175 -17.65 4.46 -8.37
N LEU A 176 -16.40 4.67 -7.95
CA LEU A 176 -15.27 4.67 -8.88
C LEU A 176 -15.12 3.28 -9.53
N GLY A 177 -14.83 3.27 -10.83
CA GLY A 177 -14.41 2.05 -11.53
C GLY A 177 -13.10 1.50 -10.94
N VAL A 178 -12.89 0.19 -11.06
CA VAL A 178 -11.75 -0.52 -10.45
C VAL A 178 -10.41 0.10 -10.83
N GLU A 179 -10.20 0.45 -12.10
CA GLU A 179 -8.95 1.06 -12.58
C GLU A 179 -8.69 2.44 -11.93
N THR A 180 -9.72 3.28 -11.83
CA THR A 180 -9.59 4.60 -11.20
C THR A 180 -9.32 4.48 -9.72
N ALA A 181 -10.01 3.55 -9.03
CA ALA A 181 -9.78 3.29 -7.62
C ALA A 181 -8.34 2.82 -7.35
N MET A 182 -7.81 1.91 -8.17
CA MET A 182 -6.41 1.47 -8.06
C MET A 182 -5.42 2.60 -8.30
N LYS A 183 -5.66 3.46 -9.30
CA LYS A 183 -4.79 4.61 -9.59
C LYS A 183 -4.74 5.60 -8.42
N GLU A 184 -5.89 5.95 -7.87
CA GLU A 184 -6.01 6.84 -6.70
C GLU A 184 -5.36 6.21 -5.45
N LEU A 185 -5.51 4.90 -5.27
CA LEU A 185 -4.89 4.18 -4.15
C LEU A 185 -3.35 4.19 -4.25
N HIS A 186 -2.78 3.98 -5.44
CA HIS A 186 -1.33 4.12 -5.66
C HIS A 186 -0.85 5.57 -5.48
N GLN A 187 -1.65 6.56 -5.87
CA GLN A 187 -1.33 7.97 -5.59
C GLN A 187 -1.29 8.25 -4.09
N LEU A 188 -2.26 7.73 -3.34
CA LEU A 188 -2.30 7.82 -1.88
C LEU A 188 -1.08 7.11 -1.26
N GLN A 189 -0.73 5.90 -1.71
CA GLN A 189 0.46 5.18 -1.26
C GLN A 189 1.73 6.03 -1.43
N ASN A 190 1.93 6.63 -2.61
CA ASN A 190 3.09 7.48 -2.89
C ASN A 190 3.13 8.73 -2.01
N PHE A 191 1.98 9.38 -1.79
CA PHE A 191 1.86 10.50 -0.86
C PHE A 191 2.22 10.10 0.58
N LEU A 192 1.76 8.94 1.04
CA LEU A 192 2.03 8.45 2.39
C LEU A 192 3.48 8.01 2.57
N ALA A 193 4.13 7.50 1.52
CA ALA A 193 5.50 6.99 1.51
C ALA A 193 6.58 8.06 1.29
N MET A 194 6.23 9.36 1.33
CA MET A 194 7.20 10.45 1.16
C MET A 194 8.36 10.35 2.17
N PRO A 195 9.62 10.50 1.73
CA PRO A 195 10.82 10.21 2.54
C PRO A 195 10.86 10.92 3.90
N ASP A 196 10.45 12.20 3.93
CA ASP A 196 10.47 13.05 5.12
C ASP A 196 9.62 12.51 6.27
N ARG A 197 8.71 11.56 6.01
CA ARG A 197 7.78 11.02 6.99
C ARG A 197 8.30 9.79 7.72
N SER A 198 9.37 9.15 7.21
CA SER A 198 9.88 7.86 7.71
C SER A 198 8.81 6.76 7.78
N ASN A 199 7.78 6.86 6.93
CA ASN A 199 6.65 5.95 6.85
C ASN A 199 7.03 4.73 6.01
N LEU A 200 6.56 3.55 6.42
CA LEU A 200 6.54 2.36 5.57
C LEU A 200 5.09 2.07 5.19
N VAL A 201 4.80 1.90 3.90
CA VAL A 201 3.43 1.82 3.39
C VAL A 201 3.28 0.60 2.50
N ALA A 202 2.18 -0.13 2.69
CA ALA A 202 1.78 -1.22 1.80
C ALA A 202 0.28 -1.20 1.54
N ILE A 203 -0.09 -1.65 0.35
CA ILE A 203 -1.48 -1.87 -0.04
C ILE A 203 -1.87 -3.27 0.44
N GLN A 204 -2.91 -3.36 1.26
CA GLN A 204 -3.41 -4.64 1.76
C GLN A 204 -4.53 -5.18 0.87
N SER A 205 -5.38 -4.30 0.35
CA SER A 205 -6.50 -4.63 -0.51
C SER A 205 -6.88 -3.42 -1.38
N LEU A 206 -7.89 -3.57 -2.24
CA LEU A 206 -8.43 -2.47 -3.07
C LEU A 206 -9.03 -1.31 -2.26
N THR A 207 -9.24 -1.49 -0.95
CA THR A 207 -9.86 -0.50 -0.06
C THR A 207 -9.07 -0.27 1.22
N SER A 208 -7.86 -0.82 1.34
CA SER A 208 -7.10 -0.71 2.58
C SER A 208 -5.59 -0.65 2.33
N LEU A 209 -4.95 0.28 3.05
CA LEU A 209 -3.51 0.38 3.18
C LEU A 209 -3.13 0.23 4.65
N VAL A 210 -1.91 -0.23 4.87
CA VAL A 210 -1.25 -0.12 6.17
C VAL A 210 -0.09 0.86 6.08
N VAL A 211 0.03 1.69 7.11
CA VAL A 211 1.12 2.64 7.27
C VAL A 211 1.79 2.35 8.61
N ILE A 212 3.06 2.00 8.58
CA ILE A 212 3.88 1.86 9.78
C ILE A 212 4.66 3.16 9.96
N ILE A 213 4.36 3.88 11.05
CA ILE A 213 4.98 5.17 11.38
C ILE A 213 5.90 5.03 12.60
N PRO A 214 6.89 5.92 12.77
CA PRO A 214 7.66 6.00 14.02
C PRO A 214 6.71 6.18 15.22
N ALA A 215 6.88 5.38 16.27
CA ALA A 215 6.05 5.44 17.47
C ALA A 215 6.44 6.62 18.36
N LEU A 216 7.74 6.91 18.44
CA LEU A 216 8.28 7.91 19.35
C LEU A 216 8.51 9.24 18.62
N ASN A 217 8.31 10.35 19.33
CA ASN A 217 8.71 11.67 18.87
C ASN A 217 10.23 11.86 18.94
N ASN A 218 10.72 13.03 18.52
CA ASN A 218 12.16 13.35 18.51
C ASN A 218 12.81 13.33 19.91
N PHE A 219 12.01 13.31 20.98
CA PHE A 219 12.48 13.19 22.37
C PHE A 219 12.43 11.74 22.88
N GLY A 220 12.14 10.76 22.02
CA GLY A 220 12.04 9.34 22.40
C GLY A 220 10.78 9.03 23.22
N ARG A 221 9.73 9.84 23.14
CA ARG A 221 8.50 9.68 23.92
C ARG A 221 7.30 9.32 23.06
N TRP A 222 6.44 8.45 23.59
CA TRP A 222 5.12 8.18 23.01
C TRP A 222 4.13 9.26 23.46
N GLU A 223 3.69 10.09 22.52
CA GLU A 223 2.74 11.17 22.79
C GLU A 223 1.52 11.06 21.87
N LEU A 224 0.40 10.63 22.44
CA LEU A 224 -0.83 10.36 21.68
C LEU A 224 -1.34 11.61 20.94
N GLU A 225 -1.32 12.78 21.58
CA GLU A 225 -1.84 14.02 21.00
C GLU A 225 -1.03 14.48 19.77
N GLU A 226 0.28 14.22 19.73
CA GLU A 226 1.11 14.46 18.55
C GLU A 226 0.68 13.55 17.39
N HIS A 227 0.44 12.27 17.66
CA HIS A 227 -0.07 11.32 16.66
C HIS A 227 -1.47 11.70 16.17
N LYS A 228 -2.36 12.14 17.08
CA LYS A 228 -3.70 12.66 16.71
C LYS A 228 -3.56 13.84 15.76
N SER A 229 -2.70 14.82 16.09
CA SER A 229 -2.42 15.98 15.23
C SER A 229 -1.85 15.59 13.87
N ARG A 230 -0.88 14.66 13.84
CA ARG A 230 -0.27 14.14 12.61
C ARG A 230 -1.31 13.48 11.69
N LEU A 231 -2.17 12.63 12.25
CA LEU A 231 -3.22 11.94 11.47
C LEU A 231 -4.31 12.89 10.99
N ASN A 232 -4.71 13.88 11.81
CA ASN A 232 -5.66 14.90 11.39
C ASN A 232 -5.13 15.70 10.18
N LYS A 233 -3.86 16.14 10.22
CA LYS A 233 -3.20 16.82 9.10
C LYS A 233 -3.11 15.93 7.85
N LEU A 234 -2.75 14.66 8.03
CA LEU A 234 -2.62 13.69 6.94
C LEU A 234 -3.96 13.46 6.24
N VAL A 235 -5.06 13.30 6.99
CA VAL A 235 -6.39 13.14 6.40
C VAL A 235 -6.84 14.40 5.66
N ALA A 236 -6.61 15.58 6.24
CA ALA A 236 -6.94 16.85 5.56
C ALA A 236 -6.17 16.99 4.24
N GLN A 237 -4.86 16.73 4.24
CA GLN A 237 -4.04 16.78 3.02
C GLN A 237 -4.44 15.73 1.99
N ALA A 238 -4.75 14.50 2.41
CA ALA A 238 -5.19 13.46 1.49
C ALA A 238 -6.51 13.84 0.77
N GLN A 239 -7.42 14.54 1.46
CA GLN A 239 -8.67 15.03 0.89
C GLN A 239 -8.49 16.19 -0.11
N GLU A 240 -7.39 16.94 -0.03
CA GLU A 240 -7.11 18.04 -0.97
C GLU A 240 -6.66 17.53 -2.36
N PHE A 241 -6.01 16.36 -2.41
CA PHE A 241 -5.42 15.82 -3.64
C PHE A 241 -6.11 14.57 -4.19
N SER A 242 -7.01 13.95 -3.43
CA SER A 242 -7.72 12.74 -3.83
C SER A 242 -9.22 12.88 -3.66
N SER A 243 -9.96 12.28 -4.59
CA SER A 243 -11.41 12.13 -4.49
C SER A 243 -11.84 11.06 -3.47
N LEU A 244 -10.89 10.29 -2.95
CA LEU A 244 -11.13 9.20 -2.01
C LEU A 244 -11.49 9.71 -0.62
N LYS A 245 -12.55 9.14 -0.06
CA LYS A 245 -12.87 9.35 1.36
C LYS A 245 -12.08 8.35 2.18
N ILE A 246 -11.11 8.85 2.94
CA ILE A 246 -10.29 7.99 3.80
C ILE A 246 -10.74 8.05 5.27
N ARG A 247 -10.57 6.93 5.96
CA ARG A 247 -10.62 6.83 7.42
C ARG A 247 -9.31 6.21 7.91
N THR A 248 -8.86 6.60 9.10
CA THR A 248 -7.64 6.05 9.70
C THR A 248 -7.92 5.49 11.08
N ALA A 249 -7.19 4.43 11.44
CA ALA A 249 -7.20 3.87 12.79
C ALA A 249 -5.76 3.68 13.26
N LEU A 250 -5.40 4.34 14.37
CA LEU A 250 -4.10 4.18 15.03
C LEU A 250 -4.16 3.01 16.01
N GLY A 251 -3.23 2.06 15.83
CA GLY A 251 -3.02 0.96 16.76
C GLY A 251 -2.37 1.39 18.06
N ASN A 252 -2.13 0.43 18.96
CA ASN A 252 -1.38 0.70 20.18
C ASN A 252 0.13 0.52 19.95
N TYR A 253 0.92 1.21 20.77
CA TYR A 253 2.36 0.98 20.86
C TYR A 253 2.66 0.04 22.03
N PHE A 254 3.42 -1.03 21.74
CA PHE A 254 3.77 -2.10 22.67
C PHE A 254 5.29 -2.12 22.90
N PRO A 255 5.83 -1.28 23.80
CA PRO A 255 7.27 -1.17 24.01
C PRO A 255 7.88 -2.46 24.55
N GLY A 256 8.97 -2.92 23.94
CA GLY A 256 9.75 -4.08 24.40
C GLY A 256 9.20 -5.44 23.99
N GLU A 257 8.10 -5.48 23.24
CA GLU A 257 7.54 -6.73 22.71
C GLU A 257 8.09 -7.01 21.30
N SER A 258 8.51 -8.26 21.03
CA SER A 258 9.06 -8.65 19.72
C SER A 258 8.01 -8.56 18.61
N ASP A 259 6.75 -8.87 18.93
CA ASP A 259 5.60 -8.83 18.02
C ASP A 259 4.86 -7.48 18.05
N ASN A 260 5.49 -6.40 18.54
CA ASN A 260 4.85 -5.10 18.74
C ASN A 260 4.13 -4.57 17.50
N ILE A 261 4.69 -4.74 16.29
CA ILE A 261 4.10 -4.26 15.05
C ILE A 261 2.87 -5.10 14.67
N VAL A 262 2.93 -6.41 14.87
CA VAL A 262 1.80 -7.33 14.63
C VAL A 262 0.65 -6.97 15.56
N LYS A 263 0.90 -6.82 16.87
CA LYS A 263 -0.12 -6.39 17.84
C LYS A 263 -0.66 -4.98 17.55
N SER A 264 0.23 -4.05 17.18
CA SER A 264 -0.16 -2.70 16.79
C SER A 264 -1.11 -2.71 15.59
N TYR A 265 -0.79 -3.52 14.59
CA TYR A 265 -1.64 -3.70 13.42
C TYR A 265 -2.98 -4.36 13.73
N GLN A 266 -3.00 -5.42 14.55
CA GLN A 266 -4.23 -6.07 15.01
C GLN A 266 -5.13 -5.10 15.79
N THR A 267 -4.56 -4.34 16.72
CA THR A 267 -5.31 -3.31 17.45
C THR A 267 -5.81 -2.21 16.52
N ALA A 268 -5.05 -1.79 15.51
CA ALA A 268 -5.48 -0.82 14.52
C ALA A 268 -6.67 -1.34 13.68
N LEU A 269 -6.64 -2.60 13.24
CA LEU A 269 -7.73 -3.24 12.50
C LEU A 269 -9.03 -3.27 13.33
N ALA A 270 -8.97 -3.79 14.56
CA ALA A 270 -10.13 -3.83 15.44
C ALA A 270 -10.62 -2.42 15.81
N THR A 271 -9.71 -1.46 16.00
CA THR A 271 -10.04 -0.03 16.18
C THR A 271 -10.78 0.54 14.99
N MET A 272 -10.41 0.18 13.75
CA MET A 272 -11.12 0.61 12.54
C MET A 272 -12.57 0.09 12.53
N VAL A 273 -12.76 -1.19 12.83
CA VAL A 273 -14.09 -1.83 12.86
C VAL A 273 -14.98 -1.17 13.92
N VAL A 274 -14.52 -1.15 15.17
CA VAL A 274 -15.24 -0.58 16.32
C VAL A 274 -15.49 0.92 16.13
N GLY A 275 -14.49 1.64 15.64
CA GLY A 275 -14.57 3.08 15.38
C GLY A 275 -15.64 3.44 14.36
N LYS A 276 -15.69 2.74 13.22
CA LYS A 276 -16.71 2.94 12.20
C LYS A 276 -18.12 2.70 12.71
N GLN A 277 -18.31 1.68 13.55
CA GLN A 277 -19.62 1.34 14.12
C GLN A 277 -20.08 2.39 15.13
N ARG A 278 -19.21 2.80 16.05
CA ARG A 278 -19.57 3.69 17.16
C ARG A 278 -19.54 5.18 16.81
N MET A 279 -18.68 5.57 15.88
CA MET A 279 -18.42 6.95 15.51
C MET A 279 -18.36 7.07 13.98
N PRO A 280 -19.47 6.84 13.26
CA PRO A 280 -19.50 6.80 11.80
C PRO A 280 -19.08 8.13 11.15
N GLU A 281 -19.33 9.26 11.81
CA GLU A 281 -18.96 10.58 11.31
C GLU A 281 -17.46 10.90 11.50
N SER A 282 -16.76 10.14 12.34
CA SER A 282 -15.33 10.34 12.56
C SER A 282 -14.50 9.80 11.41
N ARG A 283 -13.38 10.46 11.12
CA ARG A 283 -12.39 10.03 10.14
C ARG A 283 -11.16 9.40 10.75
N ASN A 284 -10.88 9.71 12.02
CA ASN A 284 -9.74 9.18 12.74
C ASN A 284 -10.21 8.46 13.99
N TYR A 285 -9.68 7.26 14.19
CA TYR A 285 -9.97 6.40 15.33
C TYR A 285 -8.66 6.08 16.04
N TYR A 286 -8.69 6.04 17.37
CA TYR A 286 -7.50 5.82 18.18
C TYR A 286 -7.80 4.72 19.18
N TYR A 287 -6.90 3.73 19.26
CA TYR A 287 -7.05 2.61 20.19
C TYR A 287 -7.28 3.09 21.64
N GLN A 288 -6.56 4.13 22.06
CA GLN A 288 -6.60 4.64 23.44
C GLN A 288 -7.97 5.21 23.83
N ASP A 289 -8.77 5.64 22.85
CA ASP A 289 -10.13 6.13 23.07
C ASP A 289 -11.16 4.97 23.09
N LEU A 290 -10.77 3.77 22.63
CA LEU A 290 -11.64 2.62 22.40
C LEU A 290 -11.12 1.30 22.99
N VAL A 291 -10.19 1.35 23.96
CA VAL A 291 -9.42 0.21 24.48
C VAL A 291 -10.30 -1.01 24.76
N LEU A 292 -11.29 -0.87 25.64
CA LEU A 292 -12.12 -2.00 26.07
C LEU A 292 -12.98 -2.57 24.91
N PRO A 293 -13.75 -1.76 24.16
CA PRO A 293 -14.43 -2.21 22.96
C PRO A 293 -13.54 -2.97 21.97
N VAL A 294 -12.32 -2.49 21.73
CA VAL A 294 -11.36 -3.10 20.80
C VAL A 294 -10.85 -4.43 21.34
N LEU A 295 -10.51 -4.52 22.63
CA LEU A 295 -10.09 -5.77 23.26
C LEU A 295 -11.21 -6.84 23.27
N LEU A 296 -12.47 -6.39 23.32
CA LEU A 296 -13.63 -7.26 23.28
C LEU A 296 -14.07 -7.64 21.86
N ASP A 297 -13.51 -7.04 20.82
CA ASP A 297 -13.89 -7.31 19.42
C ASP A 297 -13.71 -8.79 19.06
N SER A 298 -12.65 -9.45 19.55
CA SER A 298 -12.44 -10.89 19.36
C SER A 298 -13.49 -11.77 20.07
N LEU A 299 -14.17 -11.22 21.08
CA LEU A 299 -15.26 -11.86 21.82
C LEU A 299 -16.65 -11.46 21.30
N SER A 300 -16.73 -10.75 20.18
CA SER A 300 -18.00 -10.31 19.56
C SER A 300 -18.76 -11.43 18.83
N SER A 301 -18.14 -12.60 18.66
CA SER A 301 -18.71 -13.75 17.95
C SER A 301 -18.65 -15.04 18.77
N GLY A 302 -19.45 -16.04 18.38
CA GLY A 302 -19.51 -17.34 19.03
C GLY A 302 -20.49 -17.45 20.21
N TRP A 303 -20.39 -18.57 20.94
CA TRP A 303 -21.33 -18.86 22.03
C TRP A 303 -21.09 -17.99 23.25
N GLN A 304 -19.84 -17.63 23.57
CA GLN A 304 -19.52 -16.71 24.68
C GLN A 304 -20.13 -15.33 24.45
N ALA A 305 -20.01 -14.78 23.24
CA ALA A 305 -20.65 -13.53 22.86
C ALA A 305 -22.17 -13.60 23.04
N SER A 306 -22.77 -14.71 22.61
CA SER A 306 -24.21 -14.94 22.71
C SER A 306 -24.69 -14.98 24.16
N GLU A 307 -23.94 -15.63 25.06
CA GLU A 307 -24.23 -15.69 26.50
C GLU A 307 -24.04 -14.33 27.20
N LEU A 308 -23.02 -13.57 26.82
CA LEU A 308 -22.79 -12.21 27.33
C LEU A 308 -23.87 -11.24 26.85
N LEU A 309 -24.31 -11.35 25.60
CA LEU A 309 -25.34 -10.48 25.01
C LEU A 309 -26.78 -10.85 25.42
N ASN A 310 -27.03 -12.07 25.91
CA ASN A 310 -28.38 -12.56 26.22
C ASN A 310 -29.19 -11.62 27.15
N PRO A 311 -28.64 -11.11 28.27
CA PRO A 311 -29.36 -10.17 29.11
C PRO A 311 -29.77 -8.89 28.36
N LEU A 312 -28.87 -8.37 27.52
CA LEU A 312 -29.14 -7.16 26.74
C LEU A 312 -30.17 -7.42 25.63
N LYS A 313 -30.13 -8.58 24.96
CA LYS A 313 -31.15 -8.98 23.98
C LYS A 313 -32.56 -9.01 24.60
N LYS A 314 -32.71 -9.57 25.80
CA LYS A 314 -33.98 -9.57 26.54
C LYS A 314 -34.46 -8.15 26.85
N LEU A 315 -33.53 -7.25 27.21
CA LEU A 315 -33.85 -5.85 27.43
C LEU A 315 -34.34 -5.17 26.14
N LYS A 316 -33.62 -5.32 25.03
CA LYS A 316 -33.96 -4.70 23.73
C LYS A 316 -35.35 -5.10 23.23
N LEU A 317 -35.72 -6.37 23.39
CA LEU A 317 -37.04 -6.89 22.98
C LEU A 317 -38.21 -6.16 23.66
N MET A 318 -38.00 -5.62 24.86
CA MET A 318 -39.03 -4.98 25.68
C MET A 318 -38.87 -3.45 25.77
N ASP A 319 -37.81 -2.89 25.19
CA ASP A 319 -37.48 -1.46 25.21
C ASP A 319 -37.78 -0.79 23.88
N THR A 320 -39.08 -0.70 23.54
CA THR A 320 -39.57 -0.26 22.22
C THR A 320 -39.14 1.14 21.76
N HIS A 321 -38.62 1.97 22.67
CA HIS A 321 -38.19 3.35 22.39
C HIS A 321 -36.75 3.62 22.88
N ASP A 322 -35.95 2.57 23.11
CA ASP A 322 -34.56 2.64 23.61
C ASP A 322 -34.38 3.44 24.91
N VAL A 323 -35.43 3.60 25.71
CA VAL A 323 -35.42 4.42 26.92
C VAL A 323 -34.57 3.77 28.00
N LEU A 324 -34.70 2.46 28.17
CA LEU A 324 -33.98 1.68 29.18
C LEU A 324 -32.52 1.50 28.78
N ILE A 325 -32.23 1.21 27.51
CA ILE A 325 -30.86 1.12 26.99
C ILE A 325 -30.14 2.46 27.12
N LYS A 326 -30.79 3.57 26.74
CA LYS A 326 -30.24 4.92 26.93
C LYS A 326 -29.98 5.20 28.41
N THR A 327 -30.91 4.83 29.28
CA THR A 327 -30.75 4.98 30.74
C THR A 327 -29.54 4.20 31.23
N LEU A 328 -29.37 2.96 30.79
CA LEU A 328 -28.26 2.09 31.16
C LEU A 328 -26.91 2.63 30.67
N ARG A 329 -26.83 3.09 29.41
CA ARG A 329 -25.62 3.72 28.85
C ARG A 329 -25.23 4.98 29.62
N VAL A 330 -26.18 5.85 29.95
CA VAL A 330 -25.91 7.06 30.74
C VAL A 330 -25.52 6.72 32.18
N TRP A 331 -26.16 5.72 32.78
CA TRP A 331 -25.84 5.26 34.13
C TRP A 331 -24.40 4.75 34.24
N PHE A 332 -23.94 3.92 33.29
CA PHE A 332 -22.52 3.53 33.25
C PHE A 332 -21.58 4.68 32.91
N LYS A 333 -21.97 5.60 32.02
CA LYS A 333 -21.17 6.79 31.67
C LYS A 333 -20.87 7.66 32.89
N TYR A 334 -21.80 7.78 33.83
CA TYR A 334 -21.62 8.52 35.08
C TYR A 334 -21.22 7.60 36.25
N ASN A 335 -20.51 6.50 35.97
CA ASN A 335 -19.96 5.59 36.97
C ASN A 335 -20.99 5.12 38.00
N VAL A 336 -22.22 4.83 37.56
CA VAL A 336 -23.32 4.32 38.41
C VAL A 336 -23.81 5.37 39.43
N HIS A 337 -23.38 6.63 39.35
CA HIS A 337 -23.84 7.70 40.25
C HIS A 337 -25.26 8.16 39.92
N MET A 338 -26.20 7.91 40.83
CA MET A 338 -27.63 8.18 40.62
C MET A 338 -27.94 9.65 40.31
N ASN A 339 -27.36 10.58 41.08
CA ASN A 339 -27.68 12.01 40.96
C ASN A 339 -27.20 12.61 39.63
N GLU A 340 -25.98 12.26 39.21
CA GLU A 340 -25.41 12.75 37.95
C GLU A 340 -26.12 12.09 36.75
N THR A 341 -26.45 10.81 36.86
CA THR A 341 -27.25 10.09 35.86
C THR A 341 -28.63 10.72 35.67
N SER A 342 -29.35 11.01 36.77
CA SER A 342 -30.71 11.57 36.69
C SER A 342 -30.70 12.98 36.09
N LYS A 343 -29.72 13.82 36.46
CA LYS A 343 -29.51 15.14 35.85
C LYS A 343 -29.23 15.02 34.35
N ALA A 344 -28.31 14.15 33.95
CA ALA A 344 -27.94 13.97 32.54
C ALA A 344 -29.07 13.41 31.67
N LEU A 345 -30.00 12.65 32.26
CA LEU A 345 -31.20 12.16 31.60
C LEU A 345 -32.39 13.14 31.66
N TYR A 346 -32.26 14.26 32.37
CA TYR A 346 -33.35 15.21 32.63
C TYR A 346 -34.58 14.55 33.28
N ILE A 347 -34.36 13.63 34.23
CA ILE A 347 -35.42 12.94 34.96
C ILE A 347 -35.21 13.03 36.48
N HIS A 348 -36.26 12.78 37.25
CA HIS A 348 -36.15 12.67 38.70
C HIS A 348 -35.44 11.37 39.11
N ARG A 349 -34.76 11.37 40.27
CA ARG A 349 -34.05 10.19 40.82
C ARG A 349 -34.96 8.95 40.94
N ASN A 350 -36.19 9.14 41.40
CA ASN A 350 -37.16 8.04 41.53
C ASN A 350 -37.50 7.39 40.17
N THR A 351 -37.56 8.20 39.10
CA THR A 351 -37.79 7.69 37.74
C THR A 351 -36.59 6.89 37.25
N LEU A 352 -35.37 7.32 37.57
CA LEU A 352 -34.16 6.55 37.26
C LEU A 352 -34.17 5.20 38.00
N GLU A 353 -34.47 5.21 39.29
CA GLU A 353 -34.56 3.99 40.11
C GLU A 353 -35.60 3.00 39.56
N TYR A 354 -36.80 3.49 39.21
CA TYR A 354 -37.82 2.68 38.55
C TYR A 354 -37.30 2.05 37.24
N ARG A 355 -36.59 2.82 36.40
CA ARG A 355 -36.01 2.30 35.15
C ARG A 355 -34.93 1.25 35.40
N LEU A 356 -34.05 1.46 36.39
CA LEU A 356 -33.02 0.49 36.77
C LEU A 356 -33.63 -0.80 37.32
N ASN A 357 -34.66 -0.71 38.16
CA ASN A 357 -35.41 -1.87 38.63
C ASN A 357 -36.05 -2.63 37.48
N LYS A 358 -36.65 -1.92 36.52
CA LYS A 358 -37.20 -2.53 35.31
C LYS A 358 -36.11 -3.23 34.48
N ILE A 359 -34.92 -2.63 34.33
CA ILE A 359 -33.78 -3.26 33.66
C ILE A 359 -33.36 -4.54 34.39
N SER A 360 -33.25 -4.51 35.72
CA SER A 360 -32.92 -5.68 36.54
C SER A 360 -33.90 -6.83 36.30
N THR A 361 -35.22 -6.55 36.34
CA THR A 361 -36.26 -7.55 36.08
C THR A 361 -36.18 -8.14 34.67
N LEU A 362 -35.99 -7.31 33.64
CA LEU A 362 -35.97 -7.75 32.23
C LEU A 362 -34.71 -8.54 31.87
N THR A 363 -33.57 -8.15 32.43
CA THR A 363 -32.27 -8.81 32.19
C THR A 363 -32.10 -10.06 33.05
N GLY A 364 -32.78 -10.14 34.19
CA GLY A 364 -32.60 -11.17 35.21
C GLY A 364 -31.32 -10.98 36.04
N LEU A 365 -30.71 -9.79 35.99
CA LEU A 365 -29.46 -9.45 36.67
C LEU A 365 -29.74 -8.55 37.87
N ASN A 366 -29.04 -8.77 38.98
CA ASN A 366 -29.09 -7.90 40.14
C ASN A 366 -28.09 -6.75 40.00
N LEU A 367 -28.59 -5.53 39.75
CA LEU A 367 -27.75 -4.36 39.54
C LEU A 367 -27.02 -3.85 40.80
N GLU A 368 -27.30 -4.42 41.98
CA GLU A 368 -26.53 -4.17 43.21
C GLU A 368 -25.23 -4.97 43.25
N LEU A 369 -25.16 -6.10 42.54
CA LEU A 369 -23.96 -6.94 42.44
C LEU A 369 -23.00 -6.42 41.38
N PHE A 370 -21.70 -6.39 41.71
CA PHE A 370 -20.67 -5.92 40.78
C PHE A 370 -20.57 -6.77 39.52
N ASP A 371 -20.54 -8.10 39.67
CA ASP A 371 -20.39 -9.04 38.54
C ASP A 371 -21.54 -8.92 37.54
N ASP A 372 -22.77 -8.75 38.03
CA ASP A 372 -23.95 -8.55 37.19
C ASP A 372 -23.91 -7.21 36.44
N ARG A 373 -23.47 -6.13 37.11
CA ARG A 373 -23.21 -4.84 36.44
C ARG A 373 -22.12 -4.97 35.39
N LEU A 374 -21.01 -5.65 35.71
CA LEU A 374 -19.89 -5.84 34.79
C LEU A 374 -20.32 -6.66 33.57
N ARG A 375 -21.07 -7.75 33.76
CA ARG A 375 -21.63 -8.55 32.67
C ARG A 375 -22.50 -7.70 31.76
N LEU A 376 -23.39 -6.88 32.32
CA LEU A 376 -24.27 -6.02 31.55
C LEU A 376 -23.50 -4.89 30.85
N TYR A 377 -22.44 -4.37 31.46
CA TYR A 377 -21.55 -3.39 30.85
C TYR A 377 -20.77 -3.98 29.68
N ILE A 378 -20.19 -5.18 29.83
CA ILE A 378 -19.52 -5.92 28.75
C ILE A 378 -20.51 -6.20 27.61
N ALA A 379 -21.74 -6.62 27.93
CA ALA A 379 -22.79 -6.81 26.94
C ALA A 379 -23.04 -5.54 26.12
N LEU A 380 -23.11 -4.37 26.78
CA LEU A 380 -23.21 -3.08 26.09
C LEU A 380 -21.98 -2.74 25.25
N GLN A 381 -20.79 -3.20 25.62
CA GLN A 381 -19.59 -2.96 24.81
C GLN A 381 -19.52 -3.86 23.57
N LEU A 382 -19.99 -5.11 23.69
CA LEU A 382 -20.07 -6.06 22.58
C LEU A 382 -21.21 -5.74 21.60
N ASP A 383 -22.20 -4.98 22.06
CA ASP A 383 -23.35 -4.58 21.25
C ASP A 383 -22.96 -3.56 20.19
N ALA A 384 -22.80 -4.03 18.96
CA ALA A 384 -22.48 -3.23 17.78
C ALA A 384 -23.68 -2.43 17.22
N SER A 385 -24.80 -2.36 17.95
CA SER A 385 -26.04 -1.68 17.54
C SER A 385 -26.41 -0.45 18.37
#